data_AF-D5AHJ0-F1
#
_entry.id   AF-D5AHJ0-F1
#
_cell.length_a   1.000
_cell.length_b   1.000
_cell.length_c   1.000
_cell.angle_alpha   90.00
_cell.angle_beta   90.00
_cell.angle_gamma   90.00
#
_symmetry.space_group_name_H-M   'P 1'
#
loop_
_entity.id
_entity.type
_entity.pdbx_description
1 polymer ?
#
loop_
_entity_poly.entity_id
_entity_poly.type
_entity_poly.pdbx_seq_one_letter_code
_entity_poly.pdbx_strand_id
1 'polypeptide(L)'
;MAALASIAQTCSDGWFFCLRSVQMSSFSHKSFEEQVALLESRGMLFSGEQDKKKAEQKLSIISYYKLKEFARPFSKIVTVDGVRQINYQNTPFKKITVRYYQDKRLRLHLLDALEDIEVALKPK
;
A
#
# COMPACT_ATOMS: atom_id res chain seq x y z
N MET A 1 20.42 -34.83 32.11
CA MET A 1 18.96 -34.67 32.07
C MET A 1 18.68 -33.57 31.06
N ALA A 2 18.72 -33.92 29.77
CA ALA A 2 17.57 -34.30 28.94
C ALA A 2 16.81 -33.04 28.46
N ALA A 3 16.52 -32.80 27.19
CA ALA A 3 16.82 -33.50 25.95
C ALA A 3 16.65 -32.48 24.81
N LEU A 4 17.36 -32.71 23.71
CA LEU A 4 17.14 -32.11 22.40
C LEU A 4 15.70 -32.41 21.93
N ALA A 5 15.03 -31.42 21.33
CA ALA A 5 13.92 -31.66 20.41
C ALA A 5 13.88 -30.57 19.33
N SER A 6 14.68 -30.81 18.30
CA SER A 6 14.46 -30.32 16.94
C SER A 6 13.08 -30.78 16.45
N ILE A 7 12.21 -29.88 16.03
CA ILE A 7 11.20 -30.14 15.00
C ILE A 7 11.18 -28.95 14.05
N ALA A 8 12.01 -29.07 13.00
CA ALA A 8 11.72 -28.47 11.72
C ALA A 8 10.47 -29.18 11.15
N GLN A 9 9.37 -28.47 10.98
CA GLN A 9 8.27 -28.91 10.14
C GLN A 9 8.25 -28.00 8.91
N THR A 10 8.87 -28.49 7.83
CA THR A 10 8.58 -28.02 6.48
C THR A 10 7.16 -28.41 6.14
N CYS A 11 6.29 -27.43 5.89
CA CYS A 11 5.00 -27.67 5.24
C CYS A 11 5.02 -26.93 3.91
N SER A 12 5.23 -27.73 2.87
CA SER A 12 4.97 -27.40 1.48
C SER A 12 3.47 -27.14 1.28
N ASP A 13 3.20 -26.31 0.28
CA ASP A 13 1.94 -26.19 -0.46
C ASP A 13 0.79 -25.42 0.18
N GLY A 14 0.41 -24.36 -0.55
CA GLY A 14 -0.96 -23.89 -0.63
C GLY A 14 -1.43 -22.99 0.51
N TRP A 15 -1.45 -21.68 0.23
CA TRP A 15 -2.18 -20.65 1.00
C TRP A 15 -1.58 -20.30 2.37
N PHE A 16 -0.38 -19.72 2.33
CA PHE A 16 0.21 -18.98 3.44
C PHE A 16 -0.60 -17.72 3.78
N PHE A 17 -1.74 -17.89 4.46
CA PHE A 17 -2.26 -16.87 5.37
C PHE A 17 -1.53 -17.06 6.70
N CYS A 18 -0.27 -16.60 6.76
CA CYS A 18 0.46 -16.51 8.01
C CYS A 18 -0.34 -15.56 8.92
N LEU A 19 -1.02 -16.10 9.93
CA LEU A 19 -1.55 -15.35 11.07
C LEU A 19 -0.36 -14.67 11.77
N ARG A 20 0.01 -13.51 11.26
CA ARG A 20 0.91 -12.57 11.89
C ARG A 20 0.14 -11.97 13.05
N SER A 21 0.64 -12.15 14.27
CA SER A 21 0.14 -11.50 15.48
C SER A 21 -0.03 -9.99 15.21
N VAL A 22 -1.27 -9.56 14.94
CA VAL A 22 -1.63 -8.16 14.80
C VAL A 22 -1.72 -7.62 16.22
N GLN A 23 -0.69 -6.90 16.66
CA GLN A 23 -0.85 -6.00 17.80
C GLN A 23 -1.99 -5.03 17.45
N MET A 24 -3.06 -5.13 18.21
CA MET A 24 -4.23 -4.27 18.07
C MET A 24 -3.91 -2.91 18.71
N SER A 25 -3.30 -2.04 17.91
CA SER A 25 -3.15 -0.63 18.27
C SER A 25 -4.54 0.01 18.35
N SER A 26 -4.79 0.83 19.35
CA SER A 26 -6.01 1.66 19.44
C SER A 26 -6.25 2.38 18.10
N PHE A 27 -7.46 2.25 17.56
CA PHE A 27 -7.84 2.89 16.29
C PHE A 27 -8.05 4.39 16.50
N SER A 28 -6.96 5.13 16.64
CA SER A 28 -6.97 6.59 16.66
C SER A 28 -7.04 7.12 15.23
N HIS A 29 -8.02 8.00 14.96
CA HIS A 29 -8.13 8.68 13.68
C HIS A 29 -7.04 9.76 13.59
N LYS A 30 -6.15 9.62 12.60
CA LYS A 30 -5.08 10.59 12.34
C LYS A 30 -5.57 11.70 11.42
N SER A 31 -5.23 12.95 11.74
CA SER A 31 -5.45 14.08 10.82
C SER A 31 -4.67 13.89 9.51
N PHE A 32 -5.02 14.61 8.45
CA PHE A 32 -4.31 14.48 7.17
C PHE A 32 -2.83 14.90 7.27
N GLU A 33 -2.54 15.93 8.05
CA GLU A 33 -1.18 16.37 8.35
C GLU A 33 -0.38 15.27 9.07
N GLU A 34 -0.98 14.64 10.10
CA GLU A 34 -0.36 13.50 10.78
C GLU A 34 -0.12 12.31 9.86
N GLN A 35 -1.02 12.08 8.89
CA GLN A 35 -0.85 11.02 7.90
C GLN A 35 0.34 11.31 6.98
N VAL A 36 0.51 12.55 6.54
CA VAL A 36 1.68 12.97 5.74
C VAL A 36 2.97 12.84 6.55
N ALA A 37 2.99 13.32 7.79
CA ALA A 37 4.15 13.18 8.68
C ALA A 37 4.52 11.71 8.92
N LEU A 38 3.52 10.84 9.01
CA LEU A 38 3.72 9.40 9.16
C LEU A 38 4.22 8.72 7.87
N LEU A 39 3.88 9.24 6.68
CA LEU A 39 4.46 8.77 5.43
C LEU A 39 5.93 9.20 5.31
N GLU A 40 6.22 10.45 5.68
CA GLU A 40 7.57 11.02 5.69
C GLU A 40 8.49 10.25 6.65
N SER A 41 8.05 9.98 7.88
CA SER A 41 8.83 9.20 8.86
C SER A 41 9.13 7.77 8.41
N ARG A 42 8.33 7.23 7.49
CA ARG A 42 8.53 5.91 6.88
C ARG A 42 9.40 5.96 5.62
N GLY A 43 10.08 7.06 5.36
CA GLY A 43 11.00 7.21 4.22
C GLY A 43 10.29 7.52 2.90
N MET A 44 9.14 8.23 2.95
CA MET A 44 8.53 8.80 1.75
C MET A 44 9.07 10.21 1.50
N LEU A 45 9.46 10.51 0.26
CA LEU A 45 10.01 11.82 -0.07
C LEU A 45 8.94 12.85 -0.44
N PHE A 46 9.11 14.04 0.13
CA PHE A 46 8.40 15.28 -0.21
C PHE A 46 9.44 16.37 -0.49
N SER A 47 9.34 17.07 -1.62
CA SER A 47 10.37 18.03 -2.04
C SER A 47 10.34 19.36 -1.27
N GLY A 48 9.24 19.63 -0.56
CA GLY A 48 9.07 20.83 0.25
C GLY A 48 7.63 20.95 0.77
N GLU A 49 7.35 22.05 1.47
CA GLU A 49 6.08 22.30 2.16
C GLU A 49 4.87 22.33 1.21
N GLN A 50 5.05 22.86 -0.01
CA GLN A 50 3.99 22.88 -1.01
C GLN A 50 3.56 21.47 -1.45
N ASP A 51 4.49 20.53 -1.52
CA ASP A 51 4.21 19.14 -1.89
C ASP A 51 3.47 18.39 -0.77
N LYS A 52 3.77 18.72 0.50
CA LYS A 52 3.05 18.19 1.66
C LYS A 52 1.59 18.64 1.67
N LYS A 53 1.33 19.93 1.45
CA LYS A 53 -0.04 20.47 1.31
C LYS A 53 -0.82 19.83 0.17
N LYS A 54 -0.17 19.60 -0.98
CA LYS A 54 -0.78 18.85 -2.10
C LYS A 54 -1.06 17.38 -1.73
N ALA A 55 -0.22 16.77 -0.90
CA ALA A 55 -0.43 15.41 -0.42
C ALA A 55 -1.63 15.32 0.53
N GLU A 56 -1.80 16.29 1.44
CA GLU A 56 -2.97 16.39 2.31
C GLU A 56 -4.27 16.52 1.52
N GLN A 57 -4.30 17.43 0.53
CA GLN A 57 -5.44 17.56 -0.38
C GLN A 57 -5.74 16.27 -1.16
N LYS A 58 -4.71 15.50 -1.51
CA LYS A 58 -4.90 14.19 -2.16
C LYS A 58 -5.38 13.13 -1.19
N LEU A 59 -4.96 13.18 0.08
CA LEU A 59 -5.38 12.24 1.12
C LEU A 59 -6.84 12.44 1.54
N SER A 60 -7.39 13.65 1.37
CA SER A 60 -8.82 13.90 1.56
C SER A 60 -9.68 13.30 0.44
N ILE A 61 -9.15 13.25 -0.79
CA ILE A 61 -9.83 12.66 -1.96
C ILE A 61 -9.62 11.14 -2.01
N ILE A 62 -8.39 10.69 -1.80
CA ILE A 62 -7.95 9.30 -1.87
C ILE A 62 -7.52 8.88 -0.47
N SER A 63 -8.27 7.96 0.14
CA SER A 63 -7.97 7.54 1.51
C SER A 63 -6.55 7.02 1.66
N TYR A 64 -5.95 7.30 2.83
CA TYR A 64 -4.61 6.84 3.19
C TYR A 64 -4.42 5.33 2.96
N TYR A 65 -5.42 4.51 3.29
CA TYR A 65 -5.34 3.06 3.13
C TYR A 65 -5.24 2.64 1.67
N LYS A 66 -5.93 3.34 0.74
CA LYS A 66 -5.77 3.08 -0.69
C LYS A 66 -4.38 3.42 -1.16
N LEU A 67 -3.85 4.59 -0.81
CA LEU A 67 -2.48 4.94 -1.17
C LEU A 67 -1.46 3.96 -0.57
N LYS A 68 -1.69 3.45 0.64
CA LYS A 68 -0.86 2.41 1.27
C LYS A 68 -0.85 1.10 0.46
N GLU A 69 -1.98 0.68 -0.09
CA GLU A 69 -2.05 -0.50 -0.98
C GLU A 69 -1.18 -0.30 -2.23
N PHE A 70 -1.30 0.85 -2.90
CA PHE A 70 -0.48 1.17 -4.08
C PHE A 70 1.00 1.41 -3.76
N ALA A 71 1.30 1.81 -2.53
CA ALA A 71 2.67 1.99 -2.04
C ALA A 71 3.35 0.67 -1.65
N ARG A 72 2.58 -0.41 -1.42
CA ARG A 72 3.08 -1.72 -0.98
C ARG A 72 4.24 -2.27 -1.81
N PRO A 73 4.26 -2.17 -3.15
CA PRO A 73 5.38 -2.70 -3.94
C PRO A 73 6.66 -1.88 -3.82
N PHE A 74 6.57 -0.65 -3.31
CA PHE A 74 7.72 0.22 -3.05
C PHE A 74 8.22 0.10 -1.61
N SER A 75 7.48 -0.61 -0.75
CA SER A 75 7.85 -0.76 0.65
C SER A 75 8.70 -2.00 0.89
N LYS A 76 9.71 -1.84 1.75
CA LYS A 76 10.49 -2.93 2.34
C LYS A 76 10.19 -3.01 3.82
N ILE A 77 10.22 -4.23 4.35
CA ILE A 77 10.12 -4.48 5.78
C ILE A 77 11.53 -4.45 6.33
N VAL A 78 11.81 -3.49 7.20
CA VAL A 78 13.09 -3.36 7.91
C VAL A 78 12.84 -3.68 9.37
N THR A 79 13.76 -4.39 10.00
CA THR A 79 13.70 -4.65 11.45
C THR A 79 14.63 -3.66 12.13
N VAL A 80 14.07 -2.75 12.91
CA VAL A 80 14.82 -1.78 13.73
C VAL A 80 14.45 -2.07 15.18
N ASP A 81 15.45 -2.33 16.02
CA ASP A 81 15.28 -2.64 17.46
C ASP A 81 14.29 -3.78 17.74
N GLY A 82 14.33 -4.83 16.90
CA GLY A 82 13.42 -5.98 16.99
C GLY A 82 11.99 -5.72 16.48
N VAL A 83 11.65 -4.48 16.11
CA VAL A 83 10.34 -4.10 15.58
C VAL A 83 10.37 -4.06 14.06
N ARG A 84 9.43 -4.77 13.43
CA ARG A 84 9.26 -4.76 11.96
C ARG A 84 8.55 -3.47 11.53
N GLN A 85 9.27 -2.59 10.86
CA GLN A 85 8.76 -1.32 10.34
C GLN A 85 8.71 -1.33 8.80
N ILE A 86 7.84 -0.49 8.26
CA ILE A 86 7.67 -0.31 6.81
C ILE A 86 8.54 0.88 6.40
N ASN A 87 9.41 0.67 5.42
CA ASN A 87 10.23 1.72 4.83
C ASN A 87 9.95 1.84 3.32
N TYR A 88 9.66 3.04 2.84
CA TYR A 88 9.34 3.34 1.44
C TYR A 88 10.57 3.66 0.58
N GLN A 89 11.79 3.49 1.09
CA GLN A 89 13.05 3.58 0.33
C GLN A 89 13.20 4.90 -0.44
N ASN A 90 12.88 6.02 0.20
CA ASN A 90 12.95 7.34 -0.43
C ASN A 90 12.08 7.45 -1.70
N THR A 91 10.96 6.72 -1.74
CA THR A 91 10.02 6.81 -2.87
C THR A 91 9.27 8.14 -2.81
N PRO A 92 9.22 8.92 -3.90
CA PRO A 92 8.45 10.16 -3.91
C PRO A 92 6.96 9.89 -3.91
N PHE A 93 6.20 10.65 -3.11
CA PHE A 93 4.73 10.51 -3.02
C PHE A 93 4.04 10.58 -4.39
N LYS A 94 4.55 11.45 -5.28
CA LYS A 94 4.08 11.59 -6.66
C LYS A 94 4.07 10.27 -7.43
N LYS A 95 5.06 9.39 -7.23
CA LYS A 95 5.14 8.09 -7.93
C LYS A 95 3.97 7.17 -7.55
N ILE A 96 3.61 7.16 -6.27
CA ILE A 96 2.48 6.38 -5.75
C ILE A 96 1.17 6.95 -6.29
N THR A 97 1.02 8.27 -6.28
CA THR A 97 -0.16 8.94 -6.83
C THR A 97 -0.32 8.66 -8.34
N VAL A 98 0.77 8.72 -9.11
CA VAL A 98 0.73 8.43 -10.55
C VAL A 98 0.27 6.99 -10.81
N ARG A 99 0.81 6.03 -10.06
CA ARG A 99 0.40 4.62 -10.15
C ARG A 99 -1.09 4.42 -9.87
N TYR A 100 -1.63 5.10 -8.85
CA TYR A 100 -3.06 5.08 -8.55
C TYR A 100 -3.90 5.57 -9.75
N TYR A 101 -3.53 6.70 -10.34
CA TYR A 101 -4.29 7.24 -11.48
C TYR A 101 -4.12 6.42 -12.75
N GLN A 102 -2.99 5.74 -12.94
CA GLN A 102 -2.80 4.80 -14.04
C GLN A 102 -3.79 3.63 -13.92
N ASP A 103 -3.92 3.00 -12.75
CA ASP A 103 -4.90 1.93 -12.52
C ASP A 103 -6.34 2.42 -12.73
N LYS A 104 -6.66 3.61 -12.21
CA LYS A 104 -7.98 4.23 -12.42
C LYS A 104 -8.29 4.41 -13.91
N ARG A 105 -7.33 4.95 -14.68
CA ARG A 105 -7.49 5.18 -16.12
C ARG A 105 -7.60 3.87 -16.90
N LEU A 106 -6.79 2.87 -16.55
CA LEU A 106 -6.85 1.55 -17.17
C LEU A 106 -8.25 0.92 -17.03
N ARG A 107 -8.85 1.01 -15.83
CA ARG A 107 -10.22 0.52 -15.61
C ARG A 107 -11.24 1.23 -16.48
N LEU A 108 -11.11 2.55 -16.66
CA LEU A 108 -12.01 3.31 -17.53
C LEU A 108 -11.85 2.93 -18.99
N HIS A 109 -10.61 2.84 -19.50
CA HIS A 109 -10.36 2.41 -20.88
C HIS A 109 -10.83 0.98 -21.14
N LEU A 110 -10.75 0.09 -20.14
CA LEU A 110 -11.26 -1.27 -20.29
C LEU A 110 -12.79 -1.29 -20.42
N LEU A 111 -13.50 -0.45 -19.64
CA LEU A 111 -14.95 -0.33 -19.74
C LEU A 111 -15.38 0.25 -21.09
N ASP A 112 -14.67 1.26 -21.57
CA ASP A 112 -14.88 1.88 -22.89
C ASP A 112 -14.71 0.84 -24.02
N ALA A 113 -13.61 0.07 -24.00
CA ALA A 113 -13.40 -0.99 -24.98
C ALA A 113 -14.43 -2.13 -24.88
N LEU A 114 -14.95 -2.42 -23.68
CA LEU A 114 -16.01 -3.40 -23.51
C LEU A 114 -17.35 -2.93 -24.09
N GLU A 115 -17.65 -1.63 -23.97
CA GLU A 115 -18.84 -1.01 -24.58
C GLU A 115 -18.80 -1.14 -26.11
N ASP A 116 -17.65 -0.85 -26.73
CA ASP A 116 -17.45 -1.03 -28.18
C ASP A 116 -17.71 -2.48 -28.62
N ILE A 117 -17.20 -3.45 -27.87
CA ILE A 117 -17.41 -4.89 -28.14
C ILE A 117 -18.88 -5.26 -27.97
N GLU A 118 -19.57 -4.74 -26.95
CA GLU A 118 -21.01 -5.00 -26.74
C GLU A 118 -21.83 -4.52 -27.94
N VAL A 119 -21.57 -3.30 -28.42
CA VAL A 119 -22.26 -2.74 -29.58
C VAL A 119 -21.98 -3.56 -30.85
N ALA A 120 -20.73 -3.99 -31.05
CA ALA A 120 -20.35 -4.80 -32.22
C ALA A 120 -21.00 -6.19 -32.24
N LEU A 121 -21.27 -6.77 -31.06
CA LEU A 121 -21.84 -8.11 -30.93
C LEU A 121 -23.37 -8.12 -30.94
N LYS A 122 -24.06 -6.99 -30.76
CA LYS A 122 -25.53 -6.93 -30.84
C LYS A 122 -25.99 -7.28 -32.26
N PRO A 123 -26.64 -8.44 -32.48
CA PRO A 123 -27.19 -8.77 -33.78
C PRO A 123 -28.31 -7.79 -34.12
N LYS A 124 -28.45 -7.47 -35.42
CA LYS A 124 -29.56 -6.65 -35.92
C LYS A 124 -30.88 -7.38 -35.87
#